data_AF-A0AAX3ISY7-F1
#
_entry.id   AF-A0AAX3ISY7-F1
#
_cell.length_a   1.000
_cell.length_b   1.000
_cell.length_c   1.000
_cell.angle_alpha   90.00
_cell.angle_beta   90.00
_cell.angle_gamma   90.00
#
_symmetry.space_group_name_H-M   'P 1'
#
loop_
_entity.id
_entity.type
_entity.pdbx_description
1 polymer ?
#
loop_
_entity_poly.entity_id
_entity_poly.type
_entity_poly.pdbx_seq_one_letter_code
_entity_poly.pdbx_strand_id
1 'polypeptide(L)'
;MANVIKIPAKVSLHKLFREISRELGFSDEDIDNYAMDVFELLDKWEQQGFVEVYENYSDRKVGRLKRSDLGKYAIPWYLELYRARISEKNDPLIVLRKDNEDQRGEYSFSVRFLITHDKMFGSLNEKNNEAILKKIKMTVDTLIKKGNY
;
A
#
# COMPACT_ATOMS: atom_id res chain seq x y z
N MET A 1 16.70 -12.80 -14.58
CA MET A 1 16.98 -11.55 -13.84
C MET A 1 15.64 -10.99 -13.38
N ALA A 2 15.51 -10.54 -12.14
CA ALA A 2 14.26 -9.96 -11.64
C ALA A 2 13.97 -8.65 -12.37
N ASN A 3 12.75 -8.45 -12.88
CA ASN A 3 12.38 -7.23 -13.60
C ASN A 3 11.75 -6.24 -12.61
N VAL A 4 12.62 -5.59 -11.83
CA VAL A 4 12.24 -4.71 -10.72
C VAL A 4 12.80 -3.32 -10.97
N ILE A 5 11.96 -2.31 -10.81
CA ILE A 5 12.31 -0.90 -10.93
C ILE A 5 12.69 -0.38 -9.55
N LYS A 6 13.84 0.28 -9.43
CA LYS A 6 14.23 0.97 -8.20
C LYS A 6 13.83 2.43 -8.31
N ILE A 7 13.00 2.90 -7.38
CA ILE A 7 12.58 4.30 -7.30
C ILE A 7 13.28 4.91 -6.09
N PRO A 8 14.25 5.83 -6.29
CA PRO A 8 14.81 6.60 -5.18
C PRO A 8 13.69 7.34 -4.46
N ALA A 9 13.55 7.10 -3.15
CA ALA A 9 12.48 7.70 -2.38
C ALA A 9 12.74 7.67 -0.88
N LYS A 10 12.22 8.68 -0.20
CA LYS A 10 12.01 8.65 1.25
C LYS A 10 10.70 7.95 1.56
N VAL A 11 10.66 7.16 2.63
CA VAL A 11 9.44 6.49 3.08
C VAL A 11 9.14 6.89 4.52
N SER A 12 7.88 7.20 4.83
CA SER A 12 7.47 7.56 6.18
C SER A 12 6.15 6.89 6.59
N LEU A 13 5.95 6.68 7.89
CA LEU A 13 4.68 6.22 8.43
C LEU A 13 3.72 7.41 8.58
N HIS A 14 2.52 7.29 8.01
CA HIS A 14 1.54 8.37 8.09
C HIS A 14 0.94 8.49 9.50
N LYS A 15 0.68 9.72 9.97
CA LYS A 15 0.11 10.01 11.32
C LYS A 15 -1.21 9.26 11.62
N LEU A 16 -2.01 9.00 10.58
CA LEU A 16 -3.29 8.28 10.68
C LEU A 16 -3.18 6.76 10.44
N PHE A 17 -1.97 6.20 10.38
CA PHE A 17 -1.78 4.77 10.09
C PHE A 17 -2.60 3.85 10.99
N ARG A 18 -2.49 4.04 12.31
CA ARG A 18 -3.24 3.26 13.29
C ARG A 18 -4.73 3.51 13.20
N GLU A 19 -5.14 4.77 13.06
CA GLU A 19 -6.56 5.14 13.00
C GLU A 19 -7.27 4.48 11.82
N ILE A 20 -6.72 4.61 10.61
CA ILE A 20 -7.33 4.04 9.40
C ILE A 20 -7.26 2.51 9.41
N SER A 21 -6.19 1.91 9.96
CA SER A 21 -6.12 0.45 10.10
C SER A 21 -7.25 -0.08 11.00
N ARG A 22 -7.62 0.63 12.07
CA ARG A 22 -8.79 0.28 12.90
C ARG A 22 -10.10 0.38 12.14
N GLU A 23 -10.30 1.44 11.35
CA GLU A 23 -11.49 1.56 10.48
C GLU A 23 -11.58 0.40 9.47
N LEU A 24 -10.43 -0.12 9.05
CA LEU A 24 -10.30 -1.30 8.20
C LEU A 24 -10.35 -2.62 8.99
N GLY A 25 -10.75 -2.59 10.26
CA GLY A 25 -11.07 -3.77 11.07
C GLY A 25 -9.87 -4.49 11.68
N PHE A 26 -8.71 -3.87 11.74
CA PHE A 26 -7.58 -4.38 12.54
C PHE A 26 -7.75 -3.93 13.99
N SER A 27 -7.62 -4.87 14.94
CA SER A 27 -7.58 -4.52 16.36
C SER A 27 -6.28 -3.80 16.71
N ASP A 28 -6.24 -3.15 17.88
CA ASP A 28 -4.99 -2.55 18.37
C ASP A 28 -3.89 -3.60 18.55
N GLU A 29 -4.26 -4.81 18.99
CA GLU A 29 -3.35 -5.96 19.10
C GLU A 29 -2.82 -6.39 17.72
N ASP A 30 -3.68 -6.47 16.69
CA ASP A 30 -3.22 -6.75 15.33
C ASP A 30 -2.20 -5.70 14.87
N ILE A 31 -2.50 -4.43 15.08
CA ILE A 31 -1.64 -3.32 14.65
C ILE A 31 -0.29 -3.38 15.37
N ASP A 32 -0.28 -3.66 16.67
CA ASP A 32 0.96 -3.81 17.45
C ASP A 32 1.77 -5.04 17.02
N ASN A 33 1.12 -6.16 16.74
CA ASN A 33 1.76 -7.36 16.23
C ASN A 33 2.45 -7.12 14.87
N TYR A 34 1.86 -6.29 14.01
CA TYR A 34 2.44 -5.94 12.71
C TYR A 34 3.37 -4.72 12.74
N ALA A 35 3.44 -3.99 13.85
CA ALA A 35 4.21 -2.74 13.92
C ALA A 35 5.70 -2.99 13.67
N MET A 36 6.26 -4.06 14.23
CA MET A 36 7.66 -4.42 14.04
C MET A 36 7.99 -4.69 12.57
N ASP A 37 7.19 -5.52 11.89
CA ASP A 37 7.35 -5.80 10.45
C ASP A 37 7.28 -4.52 9.60
N VAL A 38 6.39 -3.59 9.95
CA VAL A 38 6.24 -2.31 9.24
C VAL A 38 7.46 -1.42 9.47
N PHE A 39 7.99 -1.34 10.70
CA PHE A 39 9.18 -0.56 11.00
C PHE A 39 10.44 -1.15 10.37
N GLU A 40 10.57 -2.47 10.31
CA GLU A 40 11.66 -3.12 9.60
C GLU A 40 11.64 -2.80 8.10
N LEU A 41 10.46 -2.70 7.48
CA LEU A 41 10.35 -2.27 6.09
C LEU A 41 10.73 -0.79 5.90
N LEU A 42 10.32 0.09 6.82
CA LEU A 42 10.69 1.50 6.78
C LEU A 42 12.20 1.69 6.88
N ASP A 43 12.83 1.08 7.89
CA ASP A 43 14.28 1.11 8.09
C ASP A 43 15.02 0.52 6.88
N LYS A 44 14.52 -0.62 6.37
CA LYS A 44 15.04 -1.21 5.14
C LYS A 44 15.03 -0.20 4.00
N TRP A 45 13.89 0.40 3.66
CA TRP A 45 13.81 1.33 2.53
C TRP A 45 14.65 2.60 2.74
N GLU A 46 14.73 3.09 3.97
CA GLU A 46 15.59 4.23 4.34
C GLU A 46 17.08 3.91 4.10
N GLN A 47 17.56 2.76 4.58
CA GLN A 47 18.96 2.35 4.44
C GLN A 47 19.39 2.17 2.98
N GLN A 48 18.50 1.70 2.09
CA GLN A 48 18.83 1.54 0.66
C GLN A 48 18.60 2.81 -0.14
N GLY A 49 17.80 3.75 0.37
CA GLY A 49 17.44 5.00 -0.32
C GLY A 49 16.49 4.82 -1.52
N PHE A 50 15.88 3.64 -1.67
CA PHE A 50 14.92 3.35 -2.74
C PHE A 50 13.88 2.32 -2.33
N VAL A 51 12.76 2.32 -3.04
CA VAL A 51 11.77 1.24 -3.05
C VAL A 51 11.88 0.43 -4.32
N GLU A 52 11.64 -0.88 -4.22
CA GLU A 52 11.59 -1.80 -5.35
C GLU A 52 10.14 -1.98 -5.82
N VAL A 53 9.84 -1.64 -7.08
CA VAL A 53 8.53 -1.85 -7.71
C VAL A 53 8.63 -2.99 -8.71
N TYR A 54 7.70 -3.93 -8.63
CA TYR A 54 7.65 -5.09 -9.53
C TYR A 54 6.35 -5.17 -10.32
N GLU A 55 6.43 -5.74 -11.52
CA GLU A 55 5.27 -5.98 -12.38
C GLU A 55 4.86 -7.46 -12.35
N ASN A 56 5.83 -8.35 -12.55
CA ASN A 56 5.64 -9.79 -12.70
C ASN A 56 5.41 -10.49 -11.36
N TYR A 57 4.46 -11.41 -11.30
CA TYR A 57 4.15 -12.16 -10.08
C TYR A 57 5.35 -12.94 -9.51
N SER A 58 6.23 -13.44 -10.38
CA SER A 58 7.47 -14.15 -9.98
C SER A 58 8.46 -13.29 -9.19
N ASP A 59 8.38 -11.97 -9.31
CA ASP A 59 9.25 -11.03 -8.61
C ASP A 59 8.67 -10.56 -7.27
N ARG A 60 7.49 -11.07 -6.88
CA ARG A 60 6.82 -10.74 -5.63
C ARG A 60 7.64 -11.20 -4.42
N LYS A 61 7.95 -10.26 -3.52
CA LYS A 61 8.61 -10.50 -2.22
C LYS A 61 8.11 -9.52 -1.17
N VAL A 62 8.37 -9.82 0.11
CA VAL A 62 8.16 -8.90 1.24
C VAL A 62 8.90 -7.58 1.00
N GLY A 63 8.22 -6.45 1.24
CA GLY A 63 8.75 -5.11 1.04
C GLY A 63 8.87 -4.64 -0.42
N ARG A 64 8.54 -5.46 -1.42
CA ARG A 64 8.45 -5.00 -2.81
C ARG A 64 7.06 -4.44 -3.09
N LEU A 65 7.03 -3.28 -3.73
CA LEU A 65 5.81 -2.56 -4.04
C LEU A 65 5.18 -3.08 -5.33
N LYS A 66 3.85 -3.23 -5.31
CA LYS A 66 3.06 -3.41 -6.53
C LYS A 66 2.08 -2.26 -6.69
N ARG A 67 2.06 -1.67 -7.88
CA ARG A 67 1.03 -0.72 -8.28
C ARG A 67 -0.37 -1.30 -8.10
N SER A 68 -1.27 -0.50 -7.56
CA SER A 68 -2.64 -0.91 -7.25
C SER A 68 -3.63 -0.52 -8.36
N ASP A 69 -3.24 0.37 -9.27
CA ASP A 69 -4.04 0.85 -10.40
C ASP A 69 -4.11 -0.13 -11.60
N LEU A 70 -3.41 -1.27 -11.53
CA LEU A 70 -3.40 -2.28 -12.59
C LEU A 70 -4.67 -3.16 -12.63
N GLY A 71 -5.57 -3.02 -11.65
CA GLY A 71 -6.79 -3.82 -11.54
C GLY A 71 -8.00 -3.24 -12.27
N LYS A 72 -9.04 -4.06 -12.48
CA LYS A 72 -10.33 -3.61 -13.06
C LYS A 72 -10.90 -2.43 -12.27
N TYR A 73 -11.30 -1.36 -12.96
CA TYR A 73 -11.91 -0.16 -12.38
C TYR A 73 -11.06 0.55 -11.32
N ALA A 74 -9.75 0.27 -11.25
CA ALA A 74 -8.85 0.85 -10.26
C ALA A 74 -8.64 2.36 -10.48
N ILE A 75 -8.62 2.81 -11.73
CA ILE A 75 -8.54 4.22 -12.11
C ILE A 75 -9.95 4.85 -12.03
N PRO A 76 -10.09 6.07 -11.47
CA PRO A 76 -9.02 6.97 -11.01
C PRO A 76 -8.55 6.75 -9.56
N TRP A 77 -9.27 5.96 -8.77
CA TRP A 77 -9.12 5.93 -7.31
C TRP A 77 -7.79 5.40 -6.79
N TYR A 78 -7.13 4.48 -7.51
CA TYR A 78 -5.87 3.85 -7.08
C TYR A 78 -4.64 4.40 -7.78
N LEU A 79 -4.78 5.52 -8.49
CA LEU A 79 -3.65 6.23 -9.06
C LEU A 79 -2.68 6.62 -7.94
N GLU A 80 -1.38 6.40 -8.16
CA GLU A 80 -0.31 6.60 -7.18
C GLU A 80 -0.42 5.76 -5.89
N LEU A 81 -1.29 4.74 -5.86
CA LEU A 81 -1.35 3.78 -4.76
C LEU A 81 -0.53 2.53 -5.06
N TYR A 82 0.28 2.17 -4.09
CA TYR A 82 1.11 0.98 -4.08
C TYR A 82 0.75 0.12 -2.88
N ARG A 83 1.07 -1.16 -2.95
CA ARG A 83 0.95 -2.06 -1.79
C ARG A 83 2.19 -2.90 -1.64
N ALA A 84 2.52 -3.21 -0.39
CA ALA A 84 3.59 -4.13 -0.04
C ALA A 84 3.07 -5.22 0.90
N ARG A 85 3.72 -6.37 0.84
CA ARG A 85 3.58 -7.39 1.89
C ARG A 85 4.54 -7.07 3.01
N ILE A 86 4.05 -7.21 4.23
CA ILE A 86 4.86 -7.08 5.46
C ILE A 86 5.44 -8.41 5.91
N SER A 87 4.82 -9.52 5.52
CA SER A 87 5.33 -10.88 5.77
C SER A 87 5.04 -11.79 4.57
N GLU A 88 5.52 -13.04 4.62
CA GLU A 88 5.26 -14.05 3.58
C GLU A 88 3.76 -14.43 3.47
N LYS A 89 2.96 -14.08 4.49
CA LYS A 89 1.52 -14.30 4.48
C LYS A 89 0.83 -13.46 3.38
N ASN A 90 -0.37 -13.89 3.01
CA ASN A 90 -1.18 -13.16 2.04
C ASN A 90 -1.65 -11.82 2.58
N ASP A 91 -2.11 -11.82 3.82
CA ASP A 91 -2.62 -10.64 4.50
C ASP A 91 -1.96 -10.50 5.88
N PRO A 92 -1.86 -9.27 6.40
CA PRO A 92 -2.27 -8.02 5.73
C PRO A 92 -1.23 -7.49 4.75
N LEU A 93 -1.67 -6.51 3.97
CA LEU A 93 -0.82 -5.63 3.18
C LEU A 93 -0.70 -4.28 3.86
N ILE A 94 0.37 -3.55 3.56
CA ILE A 94 0.39 -2.10 3.77
C ILE A 94 0.10 -1.39 2.45
N VAL A 95 -0.66 -0.30 2.52
CA VAL A 95 -0.87 0.62 1.40
C VAL A 95 0.07 1.80 1.53
N LEU A 96 0.75 2.12 0.44
CA LEU A 96 1.60 3.29 0.31
C LEU A 96 1.02 4.22 -0.75
N ARG A 97 1.08 5.52 -0.50
CA ARG A 97 0.82 6.53 -1.53
C ARG A 97 2.13 7.13 -1.97
N LYS A 98 2.36 7.22 -3.28
CA LYS A 98 3.43 8.04 -3.82
C LYS A 98 2.99 9.50 -3.74
N ASP A 99 3.71 10.29 -2.95
CA ASP A 99 3.48 11.71 -2.80
C ASP A 99 4.26 12.48 -3.88
N ASN A 100 3.96 13.76 -4.05
CA ASN A 100 4.58 14.59 -5.09
C ASN A 100 6.10 14.68 -4.88
N GLU A 101 6.79 14.82 -6.00
CA GLU A 101 8.22 15.11 -6.06
C GLU A 101 8.52 16.44 -5.33
N ASP A 102 9.51 16.43 -4.45
CA ASP A 102 9.92 17.66 -3.78
C ASP A 102 10.69 18.59 -4.74
N GLN A 103 11.07 19.77 -4.26
CA GLN A 103 11.80 20.76 -5.07
C GLN A 103 13.18 20.27 -5.57
N ARG A 104 13.67 19.13 -5.07
CA ARG A 104 14.97 18.53 -5.43
C ARG A 104 14.83 17.34 -6.38
N GLY A 105 13.61 16.97 -6.73
CA GLY A 105 13.36 15.82 -7.57
C GLY A 105 13.17 14.51 -6.80
N GLU A 106 13.07 14.56 -5.46
CA GLU A 106 13.00 13.36 -4.64
C GLU A 106 11.54 12.93 -4.46
N TYR A 107 11.24 11.67 -4.79
CA TYR A 107 9.95 11.08 -4.47
C TYR A 107 9.84 10.77 -2.98
N SER A 108 8.61 10.80 -2.47
CA SER A 108 8.30 10.29 -1.15
C SER A 108 7.13 9.31 -1.22
N PHE A 109 7.15 8.32 -0.32
CA PHE A 109 6.04 7.40 -0.10
C PHE A 109 5.57 7.52 1.35
N SER A 110 4.26 7.68 1.54
CA SER A 110 3.65 7.58 2.87
C SER A 110 2.96 6.23 3.03
N VAL A 111 3.36 5.45 4.04
CA VAL A 111 2.68 4.22 4.46
C VAL A 111 1.40 4.61 5.20
N ARG A 112 0.25 4.30 4.60
CA ARG A 112 -1.05 4.87 4.98
C ARG A 112 -1.82 4.04 5.98
N PHE A 113 -1.86 2.72 5.84
CA PHE A 113 -2.62 1.80 6.70
C PHE A 113 -2.37 0.33 6.31
N LEU A 114 -2.81 -0.59 7.20
CA LEU A 114 -2.99 -2.00 6.93
C LEU A 114 -4.30 -2.26 6.18
N ILE A 115 -4.31 -3.21 5.25
CA ILE A 115 -5.51 -3.65 4.54
C ILE A 115 -5.41 -5.12 4.15
N THR A 116 -6.54 -5.82 4.05
CA THR A 116 -6.58 -7.16 3.44
C THR A 116 -6.77 -7.07 1.93
N HIS A 117 -6.38 -8.11 1.19
CA HIS A 117 -6.60 -8.20 -0.26
C HIS A 117 -8.07 -8.00 -0.62
N ASP A 118 -8.99 -8.63 0.11
CA ASP A 118 -10.43 -8.52 -0.17
C ASP A 118 -10.95 -7.11 0.09
N LYS A 119 -10.51 -6.44 1.16
CA LYS A 119 -10.87 -5.04 1.41
C LYS A 119 -10.28 -4.08 0.39
N MET A 120 -9.18 -4.44 -0.28
CA MET A 120 -8.56 -3.61 -1.31
C MET A 120 -9.08 -3.89 -2.72
N PHE A 121 -9.45 -5.13 -3.04
CA PHE A 121 -9.71 -5.59 -4.41
C PHE A 121 -11.03 -6.34 -4.60
N GLY A 122 -11.81 -6.55 -3.54
CA GLY A 122 -12.98 -7.40 -3.52
C GLY A 122 -12.64 -8.88 -3.36
N SER A 123 -13.52 -9.60 -2.66
CA SER A 123 -13.49 -11.05 -2.52
C SER A 123 -13.76 -11.75 -3.87
N LEU A 124 -13.57 -13.06 -3.92
CA LEU A 124 -13.80 -13.86 -5.14
C LEU A 124 -15.20 -13.66 -5.74
N ASN A 125 -16.22 -13.55 -4.90
CA ASN A 125 -17.61 -13.38 -5.33
C ASN A 125 -17.92 -11.96 -5.84
N GLU A 126 -17.10 -10.98 -5.46
CA GLU A 126 -17.31 -9.56 -5.79
C GLU A 126 -16.55 -9.12 -7.03
N LYS A 127 -15.51 -9.87 -7.45
CA LYS A 127 -14.59 -9.49 -8.55
C LYS A 127 -15.23 -9.30 -9.92
N ASN A 128 -16.46 -9.79 -10.11
CA ASN A 128 -17.23 -9.60 -11.35
C ASN A 128 -18.35 -8.56 -11.21
N ASN A 129 -18.52 -7.95 -10.04
CA ASN A 129 -19.52 -6.91 -9.81
C ASN A 129 -18.85 -5.53 -9.85
N GLU A 130 -19.06 -4.80 -10.95
CA GLU A 130 -18.49 -3.47 -11.15
C GLU A 130 -18.88 -2.47 -10.05
N ALA A 131 -20.15 -2.45 -9.64
CA ALA A 131 -20.64 -1.50 -8.65
C ALA A 131 -19.97 -1.72 -7.28
N ILE A 132 -19.84 -2.99 -6.86
CA ILE A 132 -19.13 -3.34 -5.62
C ILE A 132 -17.65 -2.94 -5.73
N LEU A 133 -17.01 -3.30 -6.85
CA LEU A 133 -15.61 -3.00 -7.08
C LEU A 133 -15.30 -1.50 -7.10
N LYS A 134 -16.17 -0.66 -7.68
CA LYS A 134 -16.05 0.80 -7.63
C LYS A 134 -16.22 1.32 -6.20
N LYS A 135 -17.21 0.81 -5.46
CA LYS A 135 -17.46 1.20 -4.07
C LYS A 135 -16.26 0.92 -3.18
N ILE A 136 -15.65 -0.27 -3.29
CA ILE A 136 -14.44 -0.64 -2.54
C ILE A 136 -13.32 0.39 -2.77
N LYS A 137 -13.09 0.76 -4.03
CA LYS A 137 -12.00 1.66 -4.42
C LYS A 137 -12.26 3.10 -3.98
N MET A 138 -13.50 3.55 -4.08
CA MET A 138 -13.94 4.84 -3.54
C MET A 138 -13.76 4.90 -2.03
N THR A 139 -14.05 3.82 -1.30
CA THR A 139 -13.83 3.74 0.14
C THR A 139 -12.35 3.87 0.46
N VAL A 140 -11.48 3.10 -0.19
CA VAL A 140 -10.03 3.19 0.01
C VAL A 140 -9.49 4.58 -0.36
N ASP A 141 -9.92 5.18 -1.46
CA ASP A 141 -9.54 6.56 -1.84
C ASP A 141 -10.02 7.61 -0.82
N THR A 142 -11.20 7.42 -0.24
CA THR A 142 -11.72 8.29 0.83
C THR A 142 -10.84 8.21 2.09
N LEU A 143 -10.42 7.00 2.47
CA LEU A 143 -9.49 6.79 3.59
C LEU A 143 -8.13 7.45 3.32
N ILE A 144 -7.61 7.32 2.09
CA ILE A 144 -6.40 8.02 1.67
C ILE A 144 -6.58 9.53 1.81
N LYS A 145 -7.70 10.09 1.34
CA LYS A 145 -7.98 11.53 1.40
C LYS A 145 -8.11 12.07 2.82
N LYS A 146 -8.62 11.29 3.78
CA LYS A 146 -8.73 11.68 5.20
C LYS A 146 -7.41 12.18 5.80
N GLY A 147 -6.29 11.60 5.35
CA GLY A 147 -4.96 11.95 5.85
C GLY A 147 -4.25 13.10 5.13
N ASN A 148 -4.86 13.71 4.11
CA ASN A 148 -4.20 14.73 3.29
C ASN A 148 -4.40 16.17 3.79
N TYR A 149 -5.02 16.34 4.97
CA TYR A 149 -5.33 17.62 5.59
C TYR A 149 -4.63 17.80 6.94
#